data_AF-A0A1V5KL91-F1
#
_entry.id   AF-A0A1V5KL91-F1
#
_cell.length_a   1.000
_cell.length_b   1.000
_cell.length_c   1.000
_cell.angle_alpha   90.00
_cell.angle_beta   90.00
_cell.angle_gamma   90.00
#
_symmetry.space_group_name_H-M   'P 1'
#
loop_
_entity.id
_entity.type
_entity.pdbx_description
1 polymer ?
#
loop_
_entity_poly.entity_id
_entity_poly.type
_entity_poly.pdbx_seq_one_letter_code
_entity_poly.pdbx_strand_id
1 'polypeptide(L)'
;MKKVVILGGTGGLGRTMADALMEQGDRVTVLGRAEPEGPGFVRFNILSDDWSIFEDALEGADALIVTAGAGRVAPFDALTDAEVSRAFRLNAEGAALALHKAFPRLREARDFYCAVLGSIAGLLPSPLMAAYGAAKAAVEKLVDALNAELEEAGSENRILGVYPGYFGGTGFEGKPEDRDQTRPLADEILKRMWARETRFIPLYDEVYKGVLERCRSDPHAFALQSIAHKRASGRVDGGNRGKIGFLSGTFDLFHIGHLNLLKRAKQCCDHLVVGVHPETSRHKNKPVYIPLEERMALIAACKYVDEVVVTLDEDDQMYDLIRYDLLFVGSDYKGTERFNRYERELLPLGVKIIYFPYTEGTSSTQLRRAIDGGGRQ
;
A
#
# COMPACT_ATOMS: atom_id res chain seq x y z
N MET A 1 -23.94 18.31 1.47
CA MET A 1 -23.35 17.14 2.13
C MET A 1 -23.42 15.94 1.19
N LYS A 2 -22.30 15.64 0.55
CA LYS A 2 -22.05 14.44 -0.25
C LYS A 2 -21.43 13.35 0.62
N LYS A 3 -21.60 12.09 0.21
CA LYS A 3 -20.85 10.95 0.76
C LYS A 3 -19.71 10.61 -0.19
N VAL A 4 -18.46 10.73 0.26
CA VAL A 4 -17.26 10.55 -0.56
C VAL A 4 -16.43 9.40 -0.03
N VAL A 5 -16.06 8.46 -0.90
CA VAL A 5 -15.13 7.38 -0.59
C VAL A 5 -13.76 7.73 -1.18
N ILE A 6 -12.71 7.66 -0.36
CA ILE A 6 -11.33 7.92 -0.79
C ILE A 6 -10.49 6.67 -0.54
N LEU A 7 -10.10 5.99 -1.62
CA LEU A 7 -9.18 4.86 -1.60
C LEU A 7 -7.74 5.34 -1.71
N GLY A 8 -6.96 5.19 -0.64
CA GLY A 8 -5.62 5.77 -0.50
C GLY A 8 -5.57 7.11 0.23
N GLY A 9 -6.60 7.45 1.01
CA GLY A 9 -6.71 8.74 1.71
C GLY A 9 -5.97 8.84 3.05
N THR A 10 -5.01 7.95 3.33
CA THR A 10 -4.31 7.90 4.64
C THR A 10 -3.09 8.82 4.69
N GLY A 11 -2.65 9.35 3.54
CA GLY A 11 -1.52 10.28 3.43
C GLY A 11 -1.55 11.07 2.11
N GLY A 12 -0.56 11.94 1.92
CA GLY A 12 -0.36 12.72 0.68
C GLY A 12 -1.62 13.44 0.17
N LEU A 13 -1.80 13.54 -1.15
CA LEU A 13 -2.96 14.22 -1.74
C LEU A 13 -4.31 13.61 -1.32
N GLY A 14 -4.38 12.28 -1.17
CA GLY A 14 -5.61 11.61 -0.79
C GLY A 14 -6.12 12.11 0.55
N ARG A 15 -5.21 12.26 1.53
CA ARG A 15 -5.59 12.78 2.83
C ARG A 15 -5.90 14.27 2.81
N THR A 16 -5.14 15.07 2.05
CA THR A 16 -5.43 16.51 1.91
C THR A 16 -6.82 16.76 1.29
N MET A 17 -7.24 15.94 0.31
CA MET A 17 -8.59 16.00 -0.23
C MET A 17 -9.64 15.55 0.79
N ALA A 18 -9.34 14.54 1.62
CA ALA A 18 -10.24 14.12 2.70
C ALA A 18 -10.49 15.27 3.69
N ASP A 19 -9.41 15.94 4.13
CA ASP A 19 -9.48 17.09 5.04
C ASP A 19 -10.29 18.23 4.42
N ALA A 20 -10.02 18.60 3.18
CA ALA A 20 -10.74 19.67 2.46
C ALA A 20 -12.25 19.38 2.32
N LEU A 21 -12.63 18.12 2.06
CA LEU A 21 -14.04 17.72 1.97
C LEU A 21 -14.74 17.71 3.34
N MET A 22 -14.06 17.24 4.39
CA MET A 22 -14.60 17.28 5.75
C MET A 22 -14.81 18.71 6.24
N GLU A 23 -13.90 19.64 5.92
CA GLU A 23 -14.05 21.08 6.20
C GLU A 23 -15.27 21.70 5.50
N GLN A 24 -15.64 21.19 4.33
CA GLN A 24 -16.84 21.60 3.59
C GLN A 24 -18.13 20.95 4.12
N GLY A 25 -18.03 20.07 5.13
CA GLY A 25 -19.15 19.38 5.74
C GLY A 25 -19.61 18.12 5.00
N ASP A 26 -18.78 17.55 4.13
CA ASP A 26 -19.06 16.27 3.47
C ASP A 26 -18.72 15.08 4.38
N ARG A 27 -19.42 13.95 4.15
CA ARG A 27 -19.16 12.70 4.86
C ARG A 27 -18.12 11.90 4.09
N VAL A 28 -16.91 11.81 4.63
CA VAL A 28 -15.79 11.13 3.97
C VAL A 28 -15.47 9.80 4.63
N THR A 29 -15.40 8.73 3.83
CA THR A 29 -14.86 7.43 4.23
C THR A 29 -13.48 7.25 3.61
N VAL A 30 -12.45 7.18 4.45
CA VAL A 30 -11.06 6.97 4.03
C VAL A 30 -10.72 5.48 4.14
N LEU A 31 -10.36 4.87 3.01
CA LEU A 31 -9.92 3.49 2.92
C LEU A 31 -8.40 3.42 2.77
N GLY A 32 -7.73 2.65 3.63
CA GLY A 32 -6.29 2.39 3.52
C GLY A 32 -5.74 1.45 4.59
N ARG A 33 -4.42 1.23 4.56
CA ARG A 33 -3.76 0.21 5.40
C ARG A 33 -3.53 0.67 6.84
N ALA A 34 -3.17 1.94 7.01
CA ALA A 34 -2.85 2.53 8.30
C ALA A 34 -3.87 3.61 8.65
N GLU A 35 -4.31 3.63 9.91
CA GLU A 35 -5.26 4.62 10.40
C GLU A 35 -4.59 6.01 10.40
N PRO A 36 -5.15 6.99 9.67
CA PRO A 36 -4.69 8.36 9.74
C PRO A 36 -5.28 9.04 10.98
N GLU A 37 -4.77 10.22 11.33
CA GLU A 37 -5.38 11.04 12.37
C GLU A 37 -6.79 11.52 11.93
N GLY A 38 -7.81 11.40 12.79
CA GLY A 38 -9.15 11.93 12.53
C GLY A 38 -10.20 10.90 12.08
N PRO A 39 -11.45 11.34 11.88
CA PRO A 39 -12.61 10.45 11.70
C PRO A 39 -12.71 9.84 10.30
N GLY A 40 -13.59 8.84 10.15
CA GLY A 40 -14.00 8.30 8.85
C GLY A 40 -13.06 7.26 8.25
N PHE A 41 -12.08 6.75 9.01
CA PHE A 41 -11.19 5.70 8.54
C PHE A 41 -11.85 4.31 8.61
N VAL A 42 -11.65 3.53 7.55
CA VAL A 42 -11.95 2.10 7.50
C VAL A 42 -10.73 1.39 6.93
N ARG A 43 -10.22 0.38 7.67
CA ARG A 43 -9.04 -0.36 7.24
C ARG A 43 -9.35 -1.20 6.00
N PHE A 44 -8.59 -1.01 4.94
CA PHE A 44 -8.71 -1.76 3.70
C PHE A 44 -7.37 -1.82 2.97
N ASN A 45 -7.00 -3.02 2.51
CA ASN A 45 -5.82 -3.23 1.68
C ASN A 45 -6.27 -3.38 0.22
N ILE A 46 -5.85 -2.46 -0.65
CA ILE A 46 -6.17 -2.52 -2.09
C ILE A 46 -5.61 -3.76 -2.81
N LEU A 47 -4.65 -4.45 -2.18
CA LEU A 47 -4.11 -5.73 -2.67
C LEU A 47 -4.85 -6.95 -2.13
N SER A 48 -5.93 -6.75 -1.36
CA SER A 48 -6.80 -7.81 -0.85
C SER A 48 -7.61 -8.45 -1.99
N ASP A 49 -7.87 -9.75 -1.86
CA ASP A 49 -8.82 -10.46 -2.72
C ASP A 49 -10.28 -10.22 -2.28
N ASP A 50 -10.49 -9.92 -1.00
CA ASP A 50 -11.80 -9.53 -0.46
C ASP A 50 -12.00 -8.01 -0.57
N TRP A 51 -13.04 -7.62 -1.30
CA TRP A 51 -13.43 -6.24 -1.57
C TRP A 51 -14.77 -5.84 -0.92
N SER A 52 -15.35 -6.70 -0.08
CA SER A 52 -16.62 -6.45 0.61
C SER A 52 -16.61 -5.11 1.35
N ILE A 53 -15.55 -4.84 2.12
CA ILE A 53 -15.35 -3.57 2.84
C ILE A 53 -15.40 -2.35 1.89
N PHE A 54 -14.80 -2.46 0.70
CA PHE A 54 -14.83 -1.38 -0.29
C PHE A 54 -16.23 -1.23 -0.88
N GLU A 55 -16.92 -2.33 -1.18
CA GLU A 55 -18.27 -2.33 -1.75
C GLU A 55 -19.30 -1.76 -0.77
N ASP A 56 -19.20 -2.12 0.51
CA ASP A 56 -20.00 -1.57 1.60
C ASP A 56 -19.77 -0.06 1.75
N ALA A 57 -18.51 0.38 1.71
CA ALA A 57 -18.19 1.81 1.75
C ALA A 57 -18.75 2.58 0.54
N LEU A 58 -18.84 1.93 -0.62
CA LEU A 58 -19.38 2.50 -1.86
C LEU A 58 -20.92 2.54 -1.85
N GLU A 59 -21.59 1.85 -0.94
CA GLU A 59 -23.05 1.85 -0.83
C GLU A 59 -23.59 3.24 -0.47
N GLY A 60 -24.40 3.80 -1.36
CA GLY A 60 -24.95 5.14 -1.21
C GLY A 60 -23.92 6.28 -1.28
N ALA A 61 -22.69 6.03 -1.74
CA ALA A 61 -21.69 7.06 -2.01
C ALA A 61 -22.10 7.91 -3.23
N ASP A 62 -21.77 9.21 -3.19
CA ASP A 62 -21.97 10.14 -4.30
C ASP A 62 -20.67 10.36 -5.09
N ALA A 63 -19.51 10.00 -4.53
CA ALA A 63 -18.22 10.12 -5.21
C ALA A 63 -17.19 9.07 -4.77
N LEU A 64 -16.28 8.73 -5.69
CA LEU A 64 -15.11 7.88 -5.46
C LEU A 64 -13.83 8.58 -5.92
N ILE A 65 -12.85 8.66 -5.03
CA ILE A 65 -11.51 9.17 -5.33
C ILE A 65 -10.47 8.06 -5.09
N VAL A 66 -9.72 7.69 -6.12
CA VAL A 66 -8.66 6.67 -6.04
C VAL A 66 -7.29 7.34 -6.11
N THR A 67 -6.56 7.32 -5.01
CA THR A 67 -5.22 7.94 -4.88
C THR A 67 -4.13 6.95 -4.49
N ALA A 68 -4.49 5.73 -4.12
CA ALA A 68 -3.55 4.69 -3.75
C ALA A 68 -2.48 4.48 -4.85
N GLY A 69 -1.22 4.52 -4.45
CA GLY A 69 -0.10 4.34 -5.35
C GLY A 69 1.23 4.54 -4.65
N ALA A 70 2.27 3.90 -5.16
CA ALA A 70 3.64 4.06 -4.69
C ALA A 70 4.63 3.75 -5.80
N GLY A 71 5.78 4.43 -5.75
CA GLY A 71 6.91 4.20 -6.64
C GLY A 71 8.20 4.69 -5.99
N ARG A 72 9.34 4.26 -6.54
CA ARG A 72 10.66 4.79 -6.21
C ARG A 72 11.51 4.89 -7.46
N VAL A 73 12.35 5.92 -7.54
CA VAL A 73 13.22 6.17 -8.69
C VAL A 73 14.48 5.31 -8.53
N ALA A 74 14.58 4.19 -9.25
CA ALA A 74 15.68 3.24 -9.16
C ALA A 74 16.01 2.60 -10.52
N PRO A 75 17.26 2.19 -10.77
CA PRO A 75 17.59 1.33 -11.91
C PRO A 75 16.68 0.09 -11.97
N PHE A 76 16.31 -0.34 -13.18
CA PHE A 76 15.34 -1.43 -13.34
C PHE A 76 15.88 -2.77 -12.81
N ASP A 77 17.17 -3.01 -13.00
CA ASP A 77 17.93 -4.14 -12.46
C ASP A 77 18.15 -4.07 -10.93
N ALA A 78 17.85 -2.92 -10.31
CA ALA A 78 17.83 -2.76 -8.86
C ALA A 78 16.43 -3.01 -8.26
N LEU A 79 15.42 -3.30 -9.08
CA LEU A 79 14.10 -3.73 -8.62
C LEU A 79 14.08 -5.26 -8.51
N THR A 80 13.54 -5.77 -7.42
CA THR A 80 13.22 -7.19 -7.32
C THR A 80 11.94 -7.52 -8.10
N ASP A 81 11.74 -8.78 -8.50
CA ASP A 81 10.52 -9.24 -9.22
C ASP A 81 9.24 -8.86 -8.46
N ALA A 82 9.32 -8.94 -7.13
CA ALA A 82 8.39 -8.41 -6.16
C ALA A 82 7.96 -6.96 -6.38
N GLU A 83 8.93 -6.05 -6.52
CA GLU A 83 8.70 -4.63 -6.72
C GLU A 83 8.09 -4.37 -8.08
N VAL A 84 8.54 -5.10 -9.10
CA VAL A 84 7.97 -5.04 -10.44
C VAL A 84 6.50 -5.46 -10.39
N SER A 85 6.19 -6.63 -9.84
CA SER A 85 4.81 -7.14 -9.70
C SER A 85 3.94 -6.19 -8.87
N ARG A 86 4.44 -5.75 -7.69
CA ARG A 86 3.72 -4.81 -6.82
C ARG A 86 3.44 -3.48 -7.49
N ALA A 87 4.32 -2.99 -8.37
CA ALA A 87 4.07 -1.76 -9.11
C ALA A 87 2.80 -1.86 -9.96
N PHE A 88 2.56 -2.99 -10.62
CA PHE A 88 1.32 -3.22 -11.39
C PHE A 88 0.12 -3.48 -10.48
N ARG A 89 0.24 -4.36 -9.49
CA ARG A 89 -0.89 -4.70 -8.60
C ARG A 89 -1.42 -3.48 -7.86
N LEU A 90 -0.52 -2.68 -7.28
CA LEU A 90 -0.89 -1.48 -6.53
C LEU A 90 -1.34 -0.33 -7.43
N ASN A 91 -0.57 -0.02 -8.48
CA ASN A 91 -0.80 1.22 -9.23
C ASN A 91 -1.75 1.07 -10.42
N ALA A 92 -2.04 -0.15 -10.88
CA ALA A 92 -2.92 -0.42 -12.02
C ALA A 92 -4.10 -1.31 -11.65
N GLU A 93 -3.84 -2.55 -11.22
CA GLU A 93 -4.89 -3.54 -10.91
C GLU A 93 -5.86 -3.02 -9.83
N GLY A 94 -5.33 -2.51 -8.72
CA GLY A 94 -6.16 -1.94 -7.65
C GLY A 94 -7.08 -0.81 -8.12
N ALA A 95 -6.58 0.08 -8.97
CA ALA A 95 -7.39 1.16 -9.55
C ALA A 95 -8.45 0.60 -10.52
N ALA A 96 -8.08 -0.41 -11.33
CA ALA A 96 -9.00 -1.05 -12.25
C ALA A 96 -10.15 -1.77 -11.53
N LEU A 97 -9.84 -2.52 -10.46
CA LEU A 97 -10.85 -3.20 -9.65
C LEU A 97 -11.77 -2.22 -8.93
N ALA A 98 -11.23 -1.13 -8.36
CA ALA A 98 -12.03 -0.08 -7.74
C ALA A 98 -12.99 0.57 -8.75
N LEU A 99 -12.51 0.90 -9.95
CA LEU A 99 -13.34 1.44 -11.03
C LEU A 99 -14.38 0.44 -11.51
N HIS A 100 -14.02 -0.83 -11.72
CA HIS A 100 -14.95 -1.88 -12.13
C HIS A 100 -16.12 -2.03 -11.15
N LYS A 101 -15.85 -1.97 -9.85
CA LYS A 101 -16.87 -2.02 -8.78
C LYS A 101 -17.74 -0.76 -8.72
N ALA A 102 -17.19 0.39 -9.09
CA ALA A 102 -17.91 1.66 -9.18
C ALA A 102 -18.65 1.86 -10.51
N PHE A 103 -18.29 1.10 -11.56
CA PHE A 103 -18.78 1.29 -12.92
C PHE A 103 -20.31 1.22 -13.04
N PRO A 104 -21.04 0.34 -12.34
CA PRO A 104 -22.50 0.35 -12.36
C PRO A 104 -23.10 1.72 -11.99
N ARG A 105 -22.54 2.39 -10.97
CA ARG A 105 -22.99 3.72 -10.52
C ARG A 105 -22.60 4.82 -11.50
N LEU A 106 -21.40 4.72 -12.09
CA LEU A 106 -20.98 5.65 -13.14
C LEU A 106 -21.91 5.60 -14.36
N ARG A 107 -22.44 4.43 -14.70
CA ARG A 107 -23.37 4.24 -15.83
C ARG A 107 -24.79 4.71 -15.55
N GLU A 108 -25.20 4.81 -14.28
CA GLU A 108 -26.54 5.27 -13.91
C GLU A 108 -26.77 6.74 -14.26
N ALA A 109 -28.04 7.13 -14.43
CA ALA A 109 -28.44 8.52 -14.65
C ALA A 109 -28.27 9.40 -13.40
N ARG A 110 -28.07 8.80 -12.23
CA ARG A 110 -27.80 9.53 -10.99
C ARG A 110 -26.37 10.07 -11.03
N ASP A 111 -26.21 11.30 -10.58
CA ASP A 111 -24.92 11.93 -10.32
C ASP A 111 -23.99 11.03 -9.50
N PHE A 112 -22.85 10.69 -10.09
CA PHE A 112 -21.73 10.03 -9.42
C PHE A 112 -20.41 10.62 -9.92
N TYR A 113 -19.59 11.11 -9.00
CA TYR A 113 -18.35 11.81 -9.33
C TYR A 113 -17.14 10.92 -9.08
N CYS A 114 -16.18 10.88 -10.00
CA CYS A 114 -15.02 10.01 -9.85
C CYS A 114 -13.72 10.68 -10.28
N ALA A 115 -12.67 10.49 -9.50
CA ALA A 115 -11.31 10.89 -9.85
C ALA A 115 -10.32 9.76 -9.56
N VAL A 116 -9.34 9.60 -10.45
CA VAL A 116 -8.27 8.61 -10.32
C VAL A 116 -6.91 9.27 -10.53
N LEU A 117 -6.02 9.04 -9.57
CA LEU A 117 -4.66 9.56 -9.61
C LEU A 117 -3.77 8.70 -10.52
N GLY A 118 -3.54 9.21 -11.73
CA GLY A 118 -2.51 8.75 -12.65
C GLY A 118 -1.13 9.29 -12.28
N SER A 119 -0.32 9.59 -13.30
CA SER A 119 0.96 10.29 -13.18
C SER A 119 1.41 10.76 -14.55
N ILE A 120 2.19 11.85 -14.63
CA ILE A 120 2.90 12.20 -15.85
C ILE A 120 3.81 11.06 -16.34
N ALA A 121 4.28 10.20 -15.41
CA ALA A 121 5.10 9.05 -15.75
C ALA A 121 4.35 8.00 -16.58
N GLY A 122 3.02 8.01 -16.57
CA GLY A 122 2.18 7.18 -17.44
C GLY A 122 2.00 7.74 -18.85
N LEU A 123 2.33 9.02 -19.07
CA LEU A 123 2.19 9.71 -20.36
C LEU A 123 3.50 9.76 -21.16
N LEU A 124 4.60 9.26 -20.57
CA LEU A 124 5.96 9.47 -21.03
C LEU A 124 6.80 8.22 -20.76
N PRO A 125 7.81 7.88 -21.60
CA PRO A 125 8.88 6.97 -21.21
C PRO A 125 9.55 7.48 -19.94
N SER A 126 9.47 6.69 -18.87
CA SER A 126 9.95 7.09 -17.54
C SER A 126 11.07 6.16 -17.05
N PRO A 127 12.29 6.25 -17.60
CA PRO A 127 13.44 5.50 -17.11
C PRO A 127 13.66 5.69 -15.61
N LEU A 128 14.22 4.68 -14.95
CA LEU A 128 14.33 4.60 -13.48
C LEU A 128 12.99 4.55 -12.72
N MET A 129 11.87 4.56 -13.43
CA MET A 129 10.51 4.36 -12.90
C MET A 129 9.74 3.42 -13.84
N ALA A 130 10.42 2.51 -14.53
CA ALA A 130 9.84 1.81 -15.69
C ALA A 130 8.57 1.02 -15.34
N ALA A 131 8.60 0.22 -14.28
CA ALA A 131 7.43 -0.55 -13.82
C ALA A 131 6.28 0.38 -13.35
N TYR A 132 6.61 1.43 -12.60
CA TYR A 132 5.62 2.42 -12.15
C TYR A 132 4.98 3.19 -13.32
N GLY A 133 5.80 3.66 -14.26
CA GLY A 133 5.35 4.38 -15.45
C GLY A 133 4.46 3.52 -16.32
N ALA A 134 4.83 2.25 -16.54
CA ALA A 134 4.00 1.28 -17.25
C ALA A 134 2.65 1.04 -16.55
N ALA A 135 2.64 0.86 -15.22
CA ALA A 135 1.40 0.71 -14.47
C ALA A 135 0.52 1.97 -14.54
N LYS A 136 1.10 3.18 -14.45
CA LYS A 136 0.35 4.44 -14.59
C LYS A 136 -0.12 4.70 -16.02
N ALA A 137 0.56 4.19 -17.04
CA ALA A 137 0.07 4.20 -18.42
C ALA A 137 -1.16 3.31 -18.57
N ALA A 138 -1.20 2.14 -17.91
CA ALA A 138 -2.38 1.29 -17.89
C ALA A 138 -3.60 2.00 -17.27
N VAL A 139 -3.41 2.73 -16.16
CA VAL A 139 -4.47 3.56 -15.55
C VAL A 139 -4.95 4.64 -16.52
N GLU A 140 -4.03 5.32 -17.20
CA GLU A 140 -4.43 6.36 -18.15
C GLU A 140 -5.31 5.82 -19.27
N LYS A 141 -4.87 4.72 -19.90
CA LYS A 141 -5.63 4.10 -20.99
C LYS A 141 -6.95 3.51 -20.52
N LEU A 142 -7.00 3.00 -19.30
CA LEU A 142 -8.23 2.55 -18.67
C LEU A 142 -9.22 3.71 -18.50
N VAL A 143 -8.79 4.85 -17.97
CA VAL A 143 -9.65 6.02 -17.77
C VAL A 143 -10.16 6.59 -19.11
N ASP A 144 -9.28 6.65 -20.12
CA ASP A 144 -9.68 7.09 -21.47
C ASP A 144 -10.77 6.17 -22.04
N ALA A 145 -10.59 4.84 -21.95
CA ALA A 145 -11.54 3.86 -22.47
C ALA A 145 -12.89 3.90 -21.73
N LEU A 146 -12.87 3.89 -20.40
CA LEU A 146 -14.10 3.89 -19.60
C LEU A 146 -14.93 5.16 -19.79
N ASN A 147 -14.30 6.32 -19.97
CA ASN A 147 -15.04 7.55 -20.29
C ASN A 147 -15.74 7.46 -21.66
N ALA A 148 -15.11 6.84 -22.66
CA ALA A 148 -15.73 6.62 -23.97
C ALA A 148 -16.92 5.65 -23.87
N GLU A 149 -16.80 4.58 -23.05
CA GLU A 149 -17.91 3.67 -22.78
C GLU A 149 -19.08 4.37 -22.06
N LEU A 150 -18.79 5.25 -21.10
CA LEU A 150 -19.83 6.03 -20.41
C LEU A 150 -20.57 6.98 -21.36
N GLU A 151 -19.84 7.62 -22.28
CA GLU A 151 -20.42 8.48 -23.31
C GLU A 151 -21.30 7.70 -24.28
N GLU A 152 -20.84 6.54 -24.75
CA GLU A 152 -21.62 5.66 -25.64
C GLU A 152 -22.90 5.16 -24.96
N ALA A 153 -22.82 4.82 -23.67
CA ALA A 153 -23.97 4.43 -22.86
C ALA A 153 -24.92 5.59 -22.51
N GLY A 154 -24.62 6.82 -22.92
CA GLY A 154 -25.43 8.01 -22.66
C GLY A 154 -25.38 8.50 -21.21
N SER A 155 -24.41 8.05 -20.41
CA SER A 155 -24.19 8.58 -19.05
C SER A 155 -23.55 9.95 -19.13
N GLU A 156 -23.97 10.86 -18.25
CA GLU A 156 -23.30 12.16 -18.10
C GLU A 156 -22.13 12.12 -17.10
N ASN A 157 -22.00 11.05 -16.30
CA ASN A 157 -20.91 10.92 -15.34
C ASN A 157 -19.58 10.73 -16.07
N ARG A 158 -18.49 11.25 -15.48
CA ARG A 158 -17.14 11.14 -16.04
C ARG A 158 -16.14 10.79 -14.94
N ILE A 159 -15.07 10.12 -15.35
CA ILE A 159 -13.92 9.80 -14.51
C ILE A 159 -12.83 10.83 -14.83
N LEU A 160 -12.46 11.65 -13.84
CA LEU A 160 -11.33 12.56 -13.95
C LEU A 160 -10.02 11.79 -13.79
N GLY A 161 -9.24 11.67 -14.86
CA GLY A 161 -7.84 11.27 -14.79
C GLY A 161 -6.95 12.43 -14.37
N VAL A 162 -6.20 12.28 -13.27
CA VAL A 162 -5.28 13.31 -12.75
C VAL A 162 -3.83 12.87 -12.92
N TYR A 163 -3.02 13.60 -13.68
CA TYR A 163 -1.66 13.19 -14.07
C TYR A 163 -0.58 14.17 -13.58
N PRO A 164 -0.33 14.25 -12.27
CA PRO A 164 0.70 15.12 -11.73
C PRO A 164 2.09 14.59 -12.09
N GLY A 165 3.07 15.47 -12.24
CA GLY A 165 4.46 15.06 -12.08
C GLY A 165 4.93 15.24 -10.64
N TYR A 166 6.21 15.54 -10.43
CA TYR A 166 6.73 15.67 -9.07
C TYR A 166 6.21 16.95 -8.40
N PHE A 167 5.71 16.83 -7.18
CA PHE A 167 5.33 17.95 -6.31
C PHE A 167 5.66 17.62 -4.85
N GLY A 168 5.96 18.64 -4.06
CA GLY A 168 6.30 18.51 -2.64
C GLY A 168 5.12 18.17 -1.74
N GLY A 169 5.40 17.91 -0.47
CA GLY A 169 4.38 17.71 0.58
C GLY A 169 3.67 16.36 0.58
N THR A 170 4.19 15.37 -0.15
CA THR A 170 3.68 13.98 -0.09
C THR A 170 4.71 13.02 0.46
N GLY A 171 4.22 11.96 1.11
CA GLY A 171 5.02 10.79 1.48
C GLY A 171 5.55 9.98 0.30
N PHE A 172 5.33 10.45 -0.94
CA PHE A 172 5.83 9.81 -2.15
C PHE A 172 7.37 9.84 -2.13
N GLU A 173 8.02 8.70 -2.40
CA GLU A 173 9.47 8.51 -2.23
C GLU A 173 9.96 8.63 -0.76
N GLY A 174 9.09 8.55 0.25
CA GLY A 174 9.48 8.55 1.67
C GLY A 174 9.81 9.93 2.24
N LYS A 175 9.33 11.01 1.61
CA LYS A 175 9.55 12.40 2.06
C LYS A 175 8.53 12.82 3.14
N PRO A 176 8.81 13.89 3.91
CA PRO A 176 7.86 14.44 4.87
C PRO A 176 6.57 14.90 4.17
N GLU A 177 5.42 14.64 4.79
CA GLU A 177 4.13 15.17 4.33
C GLU A 177 3.96 16.63 4.74
N ASP A 178 3.29 17.41 3.88
CA ASP A 178 2.95 18.81 4.14
C ASP A 178 1.57 19.11 3.52
N ARG A 179 0.59 19.33 4.38
CA ARG A 179 -0.81 19.60 3.98
C ARG A 179 -0.95 20.95 3.29
N ASP A 180 -0.22 21.97 3.72
CA ASP A 180 -0.30 23.31 3.16
C ASP A 180 0.25 23.34 1.73
N GLN A 181 1.33 22.60 1.47
CA GLN A 181 1.87 22.46 0.11
C GLN A 181 0.95 21.70 -0.84
N THR A 182 0.20 20.72 -0.33
CA THR A 182 -0.67 19.87 -1.16
C THR A 182 -2.08 20.41 -1.35
N ARG A 183 -2.53 21.33 -0.48
CA ARG A 183 -3.88 21.87 -0.48
C ARG A 183 -4.30 22.54 -1.79
N PRO A 184 -3.50 23.41 -2.43
CA PRO A 184 -3.91 24.05 -3.68
C PRO A 184 -4.21 23.05 -4.80
N LEU A 185 -3.41 21.97 -4.89
CA LEU A 185 -3.62 20.92 -5.88
C LEU A 185 -4.83 20.06 -5.53
N ALA A 186 -5.03 19.74 -4.24
CA ALA A 186 -6.19 19.00 -3.77
C ALA A 186 -7.51 19.73 -4.11
N ASP A 187 -7.58 21.03 -3.83
CA ASP A 187 -8.78 21.85 -4.10
C ASP A 187 -9.08 21.93 -5.61
N GLU A 188 -8.05 22.08 -6.45
CA GLU A 188 -8.23 22.12 -7.91
C GLU A 188 -8.67 20.74 -8.47
N ILE A 189 -8.15 19.64 -7.92
CA ILE A 189 -8.61 18.28 -8.30
C ILE A 189 -10.10 18.12 -7.97
N LEU A 190 -10.52 18.48 -6.76
CA LEU A 190 -11.92 18.37 -6.33
C LEU A 190 -12.83 19.22 -7.22
N LYS A 191 -12.46 20.48 -7.48
CA LYS A 191 -13.21 21.38 -8.36
C LYS A 191 -13.43 20.78 -9.75
N ARG A 192 -12.38 20.24 -10.38
CA ARG A 192 -12.46 19.62 -11.71
C ARG A 192 -13.26 18.33 -11.71
N MET A 193 -13.15 17.53 -10.64
CA MET A 193 -13.95 16.32 -10.47
C MET A 193 -15.43 16.66 -10.41
N TRP A 194 -15.82 17.68 -9.62
CA TRP A 194 -17.21 18.15 -9.54
C TRP A 194 -17.70 18.74 -10.87
N ALA A 195 -16.81 19.28 -11.70
CA ALA A 195 -17.12 19.75 -13.05
C ALA A 195 -17.21 18.63 -14.10
N ARG A 196 -17.01 17.35 -13.72
CA ARG A 196 -17.00 16.18 -14.62
C ARG A 196 -15.98 16.30 -15.76
N GLU A 197 -14.85 16.96 -15.50
CA GLU A 197 -13.73 16.96 -16.43
C GLU A 197 -13.14 15.54 -16.54
N THR A 198 -12.59 15.19 -17.70
CA THR A 198 -12.03 13.85 -17.95
C THR A 198 -10.52 13.78 -17.76
N ARG A 199 -9.83 14.91 -17.87
CA ARG A 199 -8.36 14.95 -17.87
C ARG A 199 -7.81 16.22 -17.22
N PHE A 200 -6.90 16.04 -16.27
CA PHE A 200 -6.16 17.13 -15.64
C PHE A 200 -4.67 16.81 -15.52
N ILE A 201 -3.83 17.68 -16.09
CA ILE A 201 -2.37 17.66 -15.93
C ILE A 201 -1.97 18.96 -15.21
N PRO A 202 -1.65 18.92 -13.91
CA PRO A 202 -1.20 20.11 -13.19
C PRO A 202 0.05 20.72 -13.84
N LEU A 203 0.12 22.06 -13.94
CA LEU A 203 1.21 22.79 -14.61
C LEU A 203 1.37 22.41 -16.10
N TYR A 204 0.28 22.10 -16.80
CA TYR A 204 0.33 21.71 -18.20
C TYR A 204 0.96 22.79 -19.08
N ASP A 205 0.38 23.99 -19.12
CA ASP A 205 0.87 25.05 -20.02
C ASP A 205 2.26 25.55 -19.65
N GLU A 206 2.58 25.57 -18.36
CA GLU A 206 3.85 26.08 -17.83
C GLU A 206 5.01 25.09 -18.00
N VAL A 207 4.75 23.79 -17.87
CA VAL A 207 5.80 22.77 -17.79
C VAL A 207 5.52 21.60 -18.73
N TYR A 208 4.39 20.91 -18.55
CA TYR A 208 4.23 19.58 -19.13
C TYR A 208 3.88 19.56 -20.61
N LYS A 209 3.32 20.63 -21.17
CA LYS A 209 3.09 20.78 -22.61
C LYS A 209 4.40 20.63 -23.38
N GLY A 210 5.42 21.40 -22.99
CA GLY A 210 6.76 21.32 -23.60
C GLY A 210 7.45 19.98 -23.32
N VAL A 211 7.25 19.38 -22.15
CA VAL A 211 7.78 18.03 -21.83
C VAL A 211 7.20 16.97 -22.77
N LEU A 212 5.87 16.97 -22.95
CA LEU A 212 5.15 16.03 -23.81
C LEU A 212 5.51 16.25 -25.29
N GLU A 213 5.67 17.50 -25.73
CA GLU A 213 6.13 17.81 -27.09
C GLU A 213 7.53 17.29 -27.37
N ARG A 214 8.50 17.51 -26.46
CA ARG A 214 9.86 16.95 -26.59
C ARG A 214 9.87 15.43 -26.62
N CYS A 215 9.04 14.81 -25.78
CA CYS A 215 8.89 13.35 -25.78
C CYS A 215 8.30 12.84 -27.11
N ARG A 216 7.31 13.54 -27.69
CA ARG A 216 6.72 13.16 -28.98
C ARG A 216 7.69 13.32 -30.15
N SER A 217 8.57 14.33 -30.12
CA SER A 217 9.53 14.57 -31.19
C SER A 217 10.67 13.53 -31.21
N ASP A 218 11.20 13.18 -30.04
CA ASP A 218 12.24 12.14 -29.91
C ASP A 218 12.13 11.45 -28.53
N PRO A 219 11.36 10.35 -28.44
CA PRO A 219 11.17 9.63 -27.19
C PRO A 219 12.48 9.08 -26.60
N HIS A 220 13.44 8.70 -27.44
CA HIS A 220 14.70 8.12 -27.00
C HIS A 220 15.63 9.18 -26.40
N ALA A 221 15.82 10.31 -27.09
CA ALA A 221 16.59 11.42 -26.54
C ALA A 221 15.95 11.97 -25.25
N PHE A 222 14.61 12.07 -25.22
CA PHE A 222 13.88 12.45 -24.00
C PHE A 222 14.17 11.49 -22.85
N ALA A 223 14.13 10.17 -23.08
CA ALA A 223 14.41 9.17 -22.07
C ALA A 223 15.84 9.32 -21.50
N LEU A 224 16.85 9.51 -22.35
CA LEU A 224 18.22 9.74 -21.91
C LEU A 224 18.37 11.01 -21.07
N GLN A 225 17.73 12.12 -21.48
CA GLN A 225 17.71 13.37 -20.70
C GLN A 225 17.00 13.19 -19.35
N SER A 226 15.92 12.40 -19.31
CA SER A 226 15.18 12.06 -18.07
C SER A 226 16.08 11.34 -17.06
N ILE A 227 16.92 10.39 -17.52
CA ILE A 227 17.90 9.70 -16.66
C ILE A 227 18.89 10.71 -16.07
N ALA A 228 19.48 11.55 -16.93
CA ALA A 228 20.45 12.56 -16.49
C ALA A 228 19.85 13.52 -15.47
N HIS A 229 18.63 14.00 -15.72
CA HIS A 229 17.91 14.89 -14.81
C HIS A 229 17.59 14.23 -13.46
N LYS A 230 17.12 12.97 -13.45
CA LYS A 230 16.87 12.23 -12.21
C LYS A 230 18.14 12.04 -11.38
N ARG A 231 19.24 11.66 -12.01
CA ARG A 231 20.57 11.53 -11.36
C ARG A 231 21.04 12.86 -10.78
N ALA A 232 20.99 13.93 -11.56
CA ALA A 232 21.39 15.27 -11.12
C ALA A 232 20.54 15.81 -9.95
N SER A 233 19.25 15.46 -9.92
CA SER A 233 18.33 15.88 -8.85
C SER A 233 18.49 15.10 -7.53
N GLY A 234 19.37 14.09 -7.47
CA GLY A 234 19.54 13.24 -6.28
C GLY A 234 18.33 12.36 -5.96
N ARG A 235 17.36 12.23 -6.88
CA ARG A 235 16.16 11.40 -6.70
C ARG A 235 16.43 9.91 -6.90
N VAL A 236 17.53 9.54 -7.55
CA VAL A 236 17.84 8.14 -7.82
C VAL A 236 18.28 7.47 -6.53
N ASP A 237 17.49 6.52 -6.09
CA ASP A 237 17.83 5.62 -4.99
C ASP A 237 19.03 4.76 -5.41
N GLY A 238 20.14 4.91 -4.70
CA GLY A 238 21.45 4.30 -4.99
C GLY A 238 21.56 2.81 -4.68
N GLY A 239 20.45 2.13 -4.36
CA GLY A 239 20.39 0.67 -4.32
C GLY A 239 20.59 0.04 -2.94
N ASN A 240 20.59 0.81 -1.85
CA ASN A 240 20.53 0.21 -0.52
C ASN A 240 19.12 0.38 0.05
N ARG A 241 18.22 -0.51 -0.38
CA ARG A 241 16.97 -0.68 0.35
C ARG A 241 17.33 -1.24 1.72
N GLY A 242 16.85 -0.57 2.76
CA GLY A 242 16.89 -1.14 4.09
C GLY A 242 16.23 -2.52 4.07
N LYS A 243 16.82 -3.49 4.75
CA LYS A 243 16.36 -4.88 4.76
C LYS A 243 14.98 -4.96 5.38
N ILE A 244 14.06 -5.63 4.72
CA ILE A 244 12.74 -5.96 5.24
C ILE A 244 12.85 -7.28 5.99
N GLY A 245 12.52 -7.23 7.27
CA GLY A 245 12.37 -8.38 8.13
C GLY A 245 10.93 -8.82 8.23
N PHE A 246 10.70 -10.13 8.17
CA PHE A 246 9.43 -10.74 8.49
C PHE A 246 9.56 -11.70 9.67
N LEU A 247 8.64 -11.58 10.61
CA LEU A 247 8.54 -12.47 11.76
C LEU A 247 7.07 -12.79 12.00
N SER A 248 6.73 -14.07 12.12
CA SER A 248 5.36 -14.49 12.42
C SER A 248 5.26 -15.18 13.78
N GLY A 249 4.06 -15.15 14.35
CA GLY A 249 3.77 -15.89 15.57
C GLY A 249 2.34 -15.76 16.04
N THR A 250 1.95 -16.62 16.98
CA THR A 250 0.64 -16.49 17.64
C THR A 250 0.66 -15.33 18.64
N PHE A 251 1.78 -15.05 19.32
CA PHE A 251 1.87 -13.95 20.30
C PHE A 251 0.82 -13.96 21.44
N ASP A 252 0.27 -15.13 21.75
CA ASP A 252 -0.67 -15.32 22.85
C ASP A 252 0.03 -15.24 24.21
N LEU A 253 -0.69 -14.71 25.22
CA LEU A 253 -0.15 -14.39 26.56
C LEU A 253 1.15 -13.59 26.47
N PHE A 254 1.13 -12.44 25.78
CA PHE A 254 2.32 -11.67 25.43
C PHE A 254 3.23 -11.39 26.65
N HIS A 255 4.52 -11.70 26.51
CA HIS A 255 5.50 -11.61 27.59
C HIS A 255 6.87 -11.17 27.06
N ILE A 256 7.83 -10.98 27.97
CA ILE A 256 9.17 -10.46 27.66
C ILE A 256 9.94 -11.27 26.60
N GLY A 257 9.63 -12.56 26.45
CA GLY A 257 10.22 -13.42 25.44
C GLY A 257 9.83 -13.00 24.02
N HIS A 258 8.55 -12.69 23.79
CA HIS A 258 8.09 -12.13 22.51
C HIS A 258 8.70 -10.75 22.27
N LEU A 259 8.72 -9.88 23.28
CA LEU A 259 9.32 -8.55 23.14
C LEU A 259 10.81 -8.61 22.77
N ASN A 260 11.57 -9.53 23.36
CA ASN A 260 12.98 -9.74 23.05
C ASN A 260 13.17 -10.31 21.65
N LEU A 261 12.27 -11.18 21.18
CA LEU A 261 12.28 -11.70 19.82
C LEU A 261 12.07 -10.57 18.80
N LEU A 262 11.06 -9.72 19.00
CA LEU A 262 10.80 -8.53 18.18
C LEU A 262 11.99 -7.56 18.18
N LYS A 263 12.58 -7.31 19.36
CA LYS A 263 13.77 -6.47 19.49
C LYS A 263 14.95 -7.00 18.68
N ARG A 264 15.23 -8.30 18.74
CA ARG A 264 16.33 -8.92 17.98
C ARG A 264 16.08 -8.87 16.48
N ALA A 265 14.85 -9.15 16.05
CA ALA A 265 14.45 -9.06 14.65
C ALA A 265 14.69 -7.64 14.10
N LYS A 266 14.21 -6.61 14.81
CA LYS A 266 14.41 -5.21 14.42
C LYS A 266 15.87 -4.77 14.38
N GLN A 267 16.77 -5.42 15.14
CA GLN A 267 18.21 -5.11 15.06
C GLN A 267 18.88 -5.65 13.77
N CYS A 268 18.22 -6.57 13.07
CA CYS A 268 18.74 -7.19 11.87
C CYS A 268 18.17 -6.63 10.57
N CYS A 269 17.11 -5.82 10.66
CA CYS A 269 16.38 -5.26 9.53
C CYS A 269 16.06 -3.78 9.75
N ASP A 270 15.88 -3.04 8.67
CA ASP A 270 15.51 -1.63 8.72
C ASP A 270 14.00 -1.45 8.90
N HIS A 271 13.21 -2.41 8.40
CA HIS A 271 11.75 -2.43 8.52
C HIS A 271 11.26 -3.83 8.90
N LEU A 272 10.59 -3.97 10.04
CA LEU A 272 10.08 -5.23 10.59
C LEU A 272 8.56 -5.31 10.42
N VAL A 273 8.13 -6.24 9.58
CA VAL A 273 6.73 -6.64 9.44
C VAL A 273 6.47 -7.86 10.33
N VAL A 274 5.46 -7.78 11.19
CA VAL A 274 5.09 -8.86 12.10
C VAL A 274 3.75 -9.46 11.70
N GLY A 275 3.75 -10.76 11.41
CA GLY A 275 2.56 -11.53 11.13
C GLY A 275 1.96 -12.13 12.40
N VAL A 276 0.67 -11.87 12.67
CA VAL A 276 -0.07 -12.50 13.76
C VAL A 276 -0.99 -13.60 13.22
N HIS A 277 -0.84 -14.82 13.72
CA HIS A 277 -1.68 -15.95 13.31
C HIS A 277 -3.13 -15.80 13.80
N PRO A 278 -4.16 -15.99 12.95
CA PRO A 278 -5.57 -15.97 13.36
C PRO A 278 -5.85 -17.00 14.45
N GLU A 279 -5.39 -18.22 14.23
CA GLU A 279 -5.51 -19.36 15.13
C GLU A 279 -4.11 -19.80 15.64
N THR A 280 -4.03 -20.79 16.54
CA THR A 280 -2.71 -21.37 16.80
C THR A 280 -2.14 -22.00 15.55
N SER A 281 -0.81 -21.99 15.44
CA SER A 281 -0.12 -22.82 14.45
C SER A 281 -0.70 -24.23 14.50
N ARG A 282 -1.25 -24.73 13.37
CA ARG A 282 -1.87 -26.08 13.24
C ARG A 282 -1.00 -27.20 13.83
N HIS A 283 0.31 -26.98 13.86
CA HIS A 283 1.34 -27.88 14.36
C HIS A 283 1.44 -28.00 15.90
N LYS A 284 0.92 -27.03 16.68
CA LYS A 284 1.06 -27.03 18.16
C LYS A 284 -0.27 -27.17 18.91
N ASN A 285 -1.42 -27.04 18.26
CA ASN A 285 -2.79 -27.30 18.78
C ASN A 285 -3.00 -26.83 20.25
N LYS A 286 -2.68 -25.56 20.55
CA LYS A 286 -2.78 -24.99 21.89
C LYS A 286 -4.01 -24.06 21.97
N PRO A 287 -4.67 -23.89 23.12
CA PRO A 287 -5.69 -22.85 23.25
C PRO A 287 -5.03 -21.46 23.13
N VAL A 288 -5.69 -20.57 22.36
CA VAL A 288 -5.40 -19.13 22.33
C VAL A 288 -6.37 -18.44 23.29
N TYR A 289 -5.86 -17.65 24.23
CA TYR A 289 -6.69 -16.97 25.21
C TYR A 289 -7.02 -15.54 24.79
N ILE A 290 -6.09 -14.86 24.09
CA ILE A 290 -6.24 -13.47 23.68
C ILE A 290 -6.76 -13.39 22.22
N PRO A 291 -7.88 -12.70 21.94
CA PRO A 291 -8.41 -12.51 20.59
C PRO A 291 -7.39 -11.93 19.60
N LEU A 292 -7.59 -12.19 18.31
CA LEU A 292 -6.66 -11.76 17.25
C LEU A 292 -6.44 -10.25 17.26
N GLU A 293 -7.51 -9.47 17.37
CA GLU A 293 -7.52 -8.02 17.31
C GLU A 293 -6.70 -7.43 18.47
N GLU A 294 -6.87 -7.98 19.68
CA GLU A 294 -6.11 -7.60 20.87
C GLU A 294 -4.63 -7.93 20.72
N ARG A 295 -4.30 -9.13 20.20
CA ARG A 295 -2.91 -9.52 19.94
C ARG A 295 -2.26 -8.60 18.91
N MET A 296 -2.95 -8.29 17.82
CA MET A 296 -2.45 -7.34 16.81
C MET A 296 -2.22 -5.95 17.39
N ALA A 297 -3.13 -5.44 18.22
CA ALA A 297 -2.98 -4.14 18.88
C ALA A 297 -1.75 -4.11 19.81
N LEU A 298 -1.53 -5.16 20.60
CA LEU A 298 -0.36 -5.29 21.47
C LEU A 298 0.95 -5.29 20.67
N ILE A 299 0.98 -6.01 19.55
CA ILE A 299 2.16 -6.07 18.68
C ILE A 299 2.40 -4.72 17.98
N ALA A 300 1.34 -4.06 17.51
CA ALA A 300 1.44 -2.76 16.85
C ALA A 300 1.94 -1.66 17.81
N ALA A 301 1.64 -1.77 19.11
CA ALA A 301 2.14 -0.86 20.13
C ALA A 301 3.62 -1.09 20.50
N CYS A 302 4.24 -2.19 20.05
CA CYS A 302 5.64 -2.47 20.33
C CYS A 302 6.55 -1.59 19.45
N LYS A 303 7.35 -0.73 20.07
CA LYS A 303 8.30 0.19 19.38
C LYS A 303 9.28 -0.42 18.39
N TYR A 304 9.43 -1.75 18.38
CA TYR A 304 10.34 -2.48 17.48
C TYR A 304 9.65 -2.92 16.18
N VAL A 305 8.33 -2.79 16.10
CA VAL A 305 7.50 -3.27 15.00
C VAL A 305 7.08 -2.08 14.16
N ASP A 306 7.26 -2.18 12.84
CA ASP A 306 6.89 -1.10 11.92
C ASP A 306 5.54 -1.37 11.23
N GLU A 307 5.19 -2.64 10.98
CA GLU A 307 3.91 -3.04 10.38
C GLU A 307 3.41 -4.35 11.00
N VAL A 308 2.09 -4.45 11.21
CA VAL A 308 1.44 -5.68 11.71
C VAL A 308 0.40 -6.15 10.71
N VAL A 309 0.47 -7.43 10.36
CA VAL A 309 -0.44 -8.06 9.40
C VAL A 309 -1.02 -9.35 9.98
N VAL A 310 -2.17 -9.77 9.46
CA VAL A 310 -2.66 -11.13 9.68
C VAL A 310 -1.87 -12.06 8.77
N THR A 311 -1.41 -13.20 9.27
CA THR A 311 -0.67 -14.18 8.45
C THR A 311 -1.60 -15.07 7.66
N LEU A 312 -1.11 -15.56 6.53
CA LEU A 312 -1.58 -16.77 5.89
C LEU A 312 -1.17 -18.03 6.69
N ASP A 313 -1.50 -19.21 6.16
CA ASP A 313 -1.23 -20.50 6.80
C ASP A 313 0.29 -20.76 6.96
N GLU A 314 1.09 -20.32 5.99
CA GLU A 314 2.54 -20.56 5.93
C GLU A 314 3.32 -19.26 5.68
N ASP A 315 4.55 -19.17 6.21
CA ASP A 315 5.35 -17.94 6.21
C ASP A 315 5.99 -17.64 4.86
N ASP A 316 6.23 -18.67 4.05
CA ASP A 316 6.67 -18.57 2.65
C ASP A 316 5.60 -17.92 1.77
N GLN A 317 4.31 -18.21 1.99
CA GLN A 317 3.20 -17.57 1.28
C GLN A 317 3.14 -16.07 1.54
N MET A 318 3.56 -15.63 2.74
CA MET A 318 3.67 -14.21 3.05
C MET A 318 4.74 -13.49 2.23
N TYR A 319 5.68 -14.23 1.62
CA TYR A 319 6.65 -13.65 0.71
C TYR A 319 5.94 -12.99 -0.47
N ASP A 320 4.90 -13.57 -1.06
CA ASP A 320 4.20 -12.94 -2.21
C ASP A 320 3.51 -11.61 -1.87
N LEU A 321 3.20 -11.39 -0.59
CA LEU A 321 2.56 -10.18 -0.10
C LEU A 321 3.58 -9.11 0.35
N ILE A 322 4.63 -9.53 1.07
CA ILE A 322 5.55 -8.64 1.79
C ILE A 322 6.91 -8.55 1.10
N ARG A 323 7.38 -9.65 0.49
CA ARG A 323 8.67 -9.78 -0.19
C ARG A 323 9.84 -9.39 0.71
N TYR A 324 9.89 -10.01 1.89
CA TYR A 324 10.90 -9.78 2.91
C TYR A 324 12.27 -10.32 2.52
N ASP A 325 13.35 -9.68 2.98
CA ASP A 325 14.73 -10.12 2.79
C ASP A 325 15.17 -11.11 3.88
N LEU A 326 14.60 -10.97 5.08
CA LEU A 326 14.97 -11.75 6.26
C LEU A 326 13.73 -12.41 6.86
N LEU A 327 13.76 -13.72 7.04
CA LEU A 327 12.75 -14.46 7.82
C LEU A 327 13.31 -14.78 9.19
N PHE A 328 12.66 -14.28 10.25
CA PHE A 328 13.11 -14.48 11.62
C PHE A 328 12.27 -15.53 12.33
N VAL A 329 12.94 -16.55 12.86
CA VAL A 329 12.26 -17.67 13.55
C VAL A 329 13.01 -18.16 14.76
N GLY A 330 12.33 -18.90 15.63
CA GLY A 330 12.97 -19.59 16.76
C GLY A 330 13.86 -20.74 16.28
N SER A 331 14.96 -20.99 17.00
CA SER A 331 15.88 -22.09 16.70
C SER A 331 15.26 -23.48 16.85
N ASP A 332 14.11 -23.60 17.53
CA ASP A 332 13.33 -24.85 17.65
C ASP A 332 12.81 -25.37 16.30
N TYR A 333 12.73 -24.50 15.29
CA TYR A 333 12.28 -24.85 13.96
C TYR A 333 13.41 -25.33 13.03
N LYS A 334 14.68 -25.10 13.40
CA LYS A 334 15.81 -25.44 12.55
C LYS A 334 15.89 -26.95 12.33
N GLY A 335 15.98 -27.37 11.07
CA GLY A 335 16.08 -28.78 10.67
C GLY A 335 14.73 -29.51 10.56
N THR A 336 13.61 -28.85 10.86
CA THR A 336 12.27 -29.42 10.58
C THR A 336 12.02 -29.49 9.07
N GLU A 337 11.21 -30.44 8.61
CA GLU A 337 10.89 -30.60 7.18
C GLU A 337 10.32 -29.31 6.58
N ARG A 338 9.42 -28.64 7.29
CA ARG A 338 8.85 -27.33 6.94
C ARG A 338 9.92 -26.27 6.70
N PHE A 339 10.86 -26.11 7.62
CA PHE A 339 11.91 -25.08 7.48
C PHE A 339 13.00 -25.46 6.49
N ASN A 340 13.30 -26.75 6.33
CA ASN A 340 14.17 -27.22 5.25
C ASN A 340 13.53 -26.94 3.88
N ARG A 341 12.19 -26.99 3.77
CA ARG A 341 11.46 -26.58 2.57
C ARG A 341 11.60 -25.08 2.33
N TYR A 342 11.35 -24.24 3.35
CA TYR A 342 11.54 -22.79 3.24
C TYR A 342 12.96 -22.41 2.84
N GLU A 343 13.98 -23.06 3.39
CA GLU A 343 15.37 -22.83 2.98
C GLU A 343 15.60 -23.14 1.50
N ARG A 344 14.99 -24.20 0.95
CA ARG A 344 15.11 -24.52 -0.48
C ARG A 344 14.35 -23.54 -1.38
N GLU A 345 13.17 -23.10 -0.96
CA GLU A 345 12.25 -22.31 -1.79
C GLU A 345 12.54 -20.81 -1.73
N LEU A 346 12.96 -20.29 -0.57
CA LEU A 346 13.20 -18.86 -0.37
C LEU A 346 14.65 -18.45 -0.68
N LEU A 347 15.62 -19.38 -0.62
CA LEU A 347 17.03 -19.07 -0.92
C LEU A 347 17.24 -18.56 -2.37
N PRO A 348 16.65 -19.16 -3.42
CA PRO A 348 16.74 -18.61 -4.77
C PRO A 348 16.14 -17.21 -4.92
N LEU A 349 15.24 -16.84 -4.00
CA LEU A 349 14.58 -15.54 -3.96
C LEU A 349 15.38 -14.49 -3.15
N GLY A 350 16.60 -14.85 -2.72
CA GLY A 350 17.51 -13.97 -1.97
C GLY A 350 17.17 -13.83 -0.48
N VAL A 351 16.22 -14.61 0.03
CA VAL A 351 15.79 -14.53 1.42
C VAL A 351 16.75 -15.28 2.33
N LYS A 352 17.11 -14.65 3.45
CA LYS A 352 17.89 -15.30 4.51
C LYS A 352 17.03 -15.62 5.73
N ILE A 353 16.97 -16.89 6.10
CA ILE A 353 16.35 -17.32 7.35
C ILE A 353 17.34 -17.14 8.51
N ILE A 354 16.92 -16.43 9.55
CA ILE A 354 17.68 -16.16 10.77
C ILE A 354 16.99 -16.85 11.94
N TYR A 355 17.70 -17.82 12.51
CA TYR A 355 17.24 -18.57 13.68
C TYR A 355 17.75 -17.91 14.95
N PHE A 356 16.84 -17.46 15.80
CA PHE A 356 17.18 -16.91 17.11
C PHE A 356 17.17 -17.99 18.20
N PRO A 357 18.16 -17.99 19.11
CA PRO A 357 18.15 -18.90 20.24
C PRO A 357 16.95 -18.63 21.14
N TYR A 358 16.43 -19.70 21.74
CA TYR A 358 15.34 -19.61 22.69
C TYR A 358 15.72 -18.65 23.83
N THR A 359 14.80 -17.74 24.17
CA THR A 359 15.04 -16.79 25.28
C THR A 359 14.80 -17.51 26.60
N GLU A 360 15.81 -17.54 27.47
CA GLU A 360 15.67 -18.05 28.83
C GLU A 360 14.76 -17.14 29.66
N GLY A 361 13.81 -17.72 30.41
CA GLY A 361 12.85 -16.99 31.23
C GLY A 361 11.40 -17.39 30.95
N THR A 362 10.48 -16.41 31.07
CA THR A 362 9.03 -16.61 30.90
C THR A 362 8.69 -17.13 29.50
N SER A 363 7.88 -18.18 29.42
CA SER A 363 7.33 -18.73 28.16
C SER A 363 5.82 -18.91 28.22
N SER A 364 5.15 -18.83 27.06
CA SER A 364 3.70 -19.12 26.99
C SER A 364 3.35 -20.51 27.51
N THR A 365 4.25 -21.50 27.42
CA THR A 365 4.00 -22.85 28.00
C THR A 365 3.99 -22.82 29.53
N GLN A 366 4.89 -22.05 30.16
CA GLN A 366 4.88 -21.88 31.62
C GLN A 366 3.65 -21.10 32.09
N LEU A 367 3.30 -20.01 31.39
CA LEU A 367 2.12 -19.21 31.71
C LEU A 367 0.83 -20.03 31.60
N ARG A 368 0.68 -20.82 30.53
CA ARG A 368 -0.47 -21.74 30.38
C ARG A 368 -0.55 -22.75 31.52
N ARG A 369 0.57 -23.40 31.89
CA ARG A 369 0.59 -24.32 33.05
C ARG A 369 0.16 -23.65 34.36
N ALA A 370 0.51 -22.39 34.57
CA ALA A 370 0.09 -21.64 35.75
C ALA A 370 -1.41 -21.32 35.73
N ILE A 371 -1.96 -20.98 34.56
CA ILE A 371 -3.39 -20.71 34.36
C ILE A 371 -4.21 -22.00 34.51
N ASP A 372 -3.76 -23.10 33.90
CA ASP A 372 -4.45 -24.39 33.91
C ASP A 372 -4.31 -25.12 35.26
N GLY A 373 -3.19 -24.93 35.96
CA GLY A 373 -2.97 -25.46 37.32
C GLY A 373 -3.63 -24.65 38.42
N GLY A 374 -4.12 -23.45 38.11
CA GLY A 374 -4.77 -22.51 39.02
C GLY A 374 -6.30 -22.62 39.02
N GLY A 375 -6.85 -23.83 38.99
CA GLY A 375 -8.28 -24.06 39.19
C GLY A 375 -8.77 -23.27 40.41
N ARG A 376 -9.77 -22.41 40.20
CA ARG A 376 -10.38 -21.52 41.21
C ARG A 376 -10.56 -22.26 42.54
N GLN A 377 -10.02 -21.71 43.63
CA GLN A 377 -10.66 -21.82 44.94
C GLN A 377 -11.69 -20.71 45.06
#